data_AF-A0A2S8FRN4-F1
#
_entry.id   AF-A0A2S8FRN4-F1
#
_cell.length_a   1.000
_cell.length_b   1.000
_cell.length_c   1.000
_cell.angle_alpha   90.00
_cell.angle_beta   90.00
_cell.angle_gamma   90.00
#
_symmetry.space_group_name_H-M   'P 1'
#
loop_
_entity.id
_entity.type
_entity.pdbx_description
1 polymer ?
#
loop_
_entity_poly.entity_id
_entity_poly.type
_entity_poly.pdbx_seq_one_letter_code
_entity_poly.pdbx_strand_id
1 'polypeptide(L)'
;MAKFRFRLETYLRLKIAARDQCRAELAEVLEAEERLKQQQVEIQEEIEGQHTYVREVTQSGNVNLDLVTASQRQVMFLKAAGQEKQMLMKQLMPHIQQRRQALIDADHEVRTLEKLKEQKREQHIQKEAALEAKQMDEIALTGFRRRGV
;
A
#
# COMPACT_ATOMS: atom_id res chain seq x y z
N MET A 1 -13.78 0.55 39.01
CA MET A 1 -13.46 1.05 37.65
C MET A 1 -14.08 0.12 36.63
N ALA A 2 -15.05 0.62 35.86
CA ALA A 2 -15.68 -0.17 34.81
C ALA A 2 -14.73 -0.21 33.61
N LYS A 3 -14.49 -1.39 33.02
CA LYS A 3 -13.67 -1.47 31.81
C LYS A 3 -14.36 -0.75 30.66
N PHE A 4 -13.71 0.26 30.06
CA PHE A 4 -14.20 0.92 28.85
C PHE A 4 -14.39 -0.10 27.73
N ARG A 5 -15.59 -0.16 27.16
CA ARG A 5 -15.92 -0.98 25.99
C ARG A 5 -16.38 -0.09 24.85
N PHE A 6 -15.64 -0.11 23.75
CA PHE A 6 -16.01 0.63 22.56
C PHE A 6 -17.04 -0.16 21.76
N ARG A 7 -18.26 0.37 21.61
CA ARG A 7 -19.38 -0.33 20.95
C ARG A 7 -19.08 -0.72 19.50
N LEU A 8 -18.21 0.01 18.82
CA LEU A 8 -17.84 -0.23 17.41
C LEU A 8 -16.49 -0.94 17.27
N GLU A 9 -16.01 -1.63 18.31
CA GLU A 9 -14.70 -2.29 18.26
C GLU A 9 -14.63 -3.38 17.19
N THR A 10 -15.65 -4.22 17.06
CA THR A 10 -15.73 -5.24 16.00
C THR A 10 -15.75 -4.61 14.61
N TYR A 11 -16.46 -3.50 14.46
CA TYR A 11 -16.53 -2.76 13.20
C TYR A 11 -15.17 -2.14 12.83
N LEU A 12 -14.46 -1.57 13.80
CA LEU A 12 -13.09 -1.07 13.61
C LEU A 12 -12.14 -2.19 13.16
N ARG A 13 -12.21 -3.37 13.79
CA ARG A 13 -11.38 -4.53 13.38
C ARG A 13 -11.67 -4.96 11.95
N LEU A 14 -12.95 -4.99 11.55
CA LEU A 14 -13.34 -5.31 10.17
C LEU A 14 -12.80 -4.29 9.17
N LYS A 15 -12.82 -2.99 9.51
CA LYS A 15 -12.27 -1.93 8.66
C LYS A 15 -10.75 -1.99 8.56
N ILE A 16 -10.06 -2.34 9.64
CA ILE A 16 -8.61 -2.59 9.61
C ILE A 16 -8.29 -3.76 8.68
N ALA A 17 -9.03 -4.87 8.79
CA ALA A 17 -8.85 -6.01 7.89
C ALA A 17 -9.11 -5.66 6.42
N ALA A 18 -10.15 -4.86 6.14
CA ALA A 18 -10.43 -4.38 4.79
C ALA A 18 -9.31 -3.50 4.23
N ARG A 19 -8.76 -2.59 5.04
CA ARG A 19 -7.58 -1.79 4.67
C ARG A 19 -6.38 -2.68 4.36
N ASP A 20 -6.12 -3.67 5.21
CA ASP A 20 -4.97 -4.57 5.04
C ASP A 20 -5.12 -5.42 3.77
N GLN A 21 -6.36 -5.80 3.42
CA GLN A 21 -6.68 -6.42 2.12
C GLN A 21 -6.38 -5.48 0.94
N CYS A 22 -6.82 -4.22 0.99
CA CYS A 22 -6.49 -3.24 -0.05
C CYS A 22 -4.98 -3.01 -0.20
N ARG A 23 -4.21 -3.08 0.90
CA ARG A 23 -2.75 -3.01 0.87
C ARG A 23 -2.13 -4.21 0.16
N ALA A 24 -2.60 -5.41 0.45
CA ALA A 24 -2.14 -6.63 -0.21
C ALA A 24 -2.43 -6.58 -1.72
N GLU A 25 -3.65 -6.21 -2.11
CA GLU A 25 -4.03 -6.09 -3.52
C GLU A 25 -3.22 -5.01 -4.26
N LEU A 26 -2.89 -3.90 -3.60
CA LEU A 26 -2.02 -2.88 -4.18
C LEU A 26 -0.59 -3.41 -4.36
N ALA A 27 -0.06 -4.15 -3.37
CA ALA A 27 1.27 -4.74 -3.45
C ALA A 27 1.40 -5.71 -4.64
N GLU A 28 0.43 -6.61 -4.82
CA GLU A 28 0.41 -7.57 -5.94
C GLU A 28 0.49 -6.88 -7.31
N VAL A 29 -0.26 -5.78 -7.48
CA VAL A 29 -0.27 -5.04 -8.75
C VAL A 29 1.02 -4.26 -8.95
N LEU A 30 1.62 -3.70 -7.88
CA LEU A 30 2.92 -3.04 -7.97
C LEU A 30 4.04 -4.03 -8.29
N GLU A 31 4.00 -5.25 -7.74
CA GLU A 31 4.94 -6.32 -8.11
C GLU A 31 4.79 -6.73 -9.58
N ALA A 32 3.56 -6.75 -10.11
CA ALA A 32 3.34 -6.98 -11.54
C ALA A 32 3.90 -5.83 -12.40
N GLU A 33 3.72 -4.57 -11.97
CA GLU A 33 4.31 -3.40 -12.64
C GLU A 33 5.84 -3.48 -12.66
N GLU A 34 6.45 -3.83 -11.54
CA GLU A 34 7.91 -3.90 -11.43
C GLU A 34 8.49 -5.03 -12.29
N ARG A 35 7.84 -6.19 -12.33
CA ARG A 35 8.21 -7.27 -13.25
C ARG A 35 8.13 -6.84 -14.72
N LEU A 36 7.11 -6.09 -15.11
CA LEU A 36 7.00 -5.57 -16.47
C LEU A 36 8.12 -4.56 -16.80
N LYS A 37 8.50 -3.72 -15.85
CA LYS A 37 9.63 -2.77 -16.01
C LYS A 37 10.96 -3.50 -16.17
N GLN A 38 11.26 -4.48 -15.30
CA GLN A 38 12.47 -5.29 -15.38
C GLN A 38 12.57 -5.97 -16.75
N GLN A 39 11.47 -6.57 -17.18
CA GLN A 39 11.36 -7.19 -18.49
C GLN A 39 11.54 -6.23 -19.68
N GLN A 40 11.20 -4.94 -19.54
CA GLN A 40 11.48 -3.93 -20.57
C GLN A 40 12.97 -3.57 -20.60
N VAL A 41 13.61 -3.49 -19.43
CA VAL A 41 15.05 -3.26 -19.33
C VAL A 41 15.81 -4.42 -19.97
N GLU A 42 15.45 -5.66 -19.65
CA GLU A 42 16.05 -6.87 -20.26
C GLU A 42 15.94 -6.85 -21.80
N ILE A 43 14.76 -6.53 -22.34
CA ILE A 43 14.56 -6.41 -23.80
C ILE A 43 15.47 -5.32 -24.39
N GLN A 44 15.62 -4.19 -23.71
CA GLN A 44 16.47 -3.10 -24.17
C GLN A 44 17.96 -3.49 -24.16
N GLU A 45 18.40 -4.16 -23.10
CA GLU A 45 19.75 -4.71 -22.98
C GLU A 45 20.03 -5.77 -24.07
N GLU A 46 19.06 -6.64 -24.37
CA GLU A 46 19.16 -7.62 -25.46
C GLU A 46 19.30 -6.93 -26.83
N ILE A 47 18.52 -5.88 -27.09
CA ILE A 47 18.62 -5.10 -28.34
C ILE A 47 20.02 -4.46 -28.45
N GLU A 48 20.52 -3.86 -27.38
CA GLU A 48 21.85 -3.26 -27.35
C GLU A 48 22.96 -4.31 -27.56
N GLY A 49 22.83 -5.47 -26.92
CA GLY A 49 23.71 -6.62 -27.10
C GLY A 49 23.74 -7.15 -28.54
N GLN A 50 22.59 -7.19 -29.21
CA GLN A 50 22.52 -7.55 -30.64
C GLN A 50 23.22 -6.52 -31.52
N HIS A 51 23.10 -5.22 -31.21
CA HIS A 51 23.77 -4.16 -31.95
C HIS A 51 25.29 -4.20 -31.80
N THR A 52 25.82 -4.43 -30.59
CA THR A 52 27.25 -4.59 -30.35
C THR A 52 27.80 -5.85 -31.04
N TYR A 53 27.12 -6.98 -30.92
CA TYR A 53 27.52 -8.23 -31.59
C TYR A 53 27.65 -8.07 -33.11
N VAL A 54 26.66 -7.46 -33.76
CA VAL A 54 26.71 -7.20 -35.21
C VAL A 54 27.86 -6.25 -35.58
N ARG A 55 28.09 -5.22 -34.76
CA ARG A 55 29.19 -4.27 -34.98
C ARG A 55 30.56 -4.96 -34.90
N GLU A 56 30.76 -5.84 -33.92
CA GLU A 56 32.02 -6.60 -33.77
C GLU A 56 32.26 -7.54 -34.95
N VAL A 57 31.23 -8.28 -35.38
CA VAL A 57 31.36 -9.23 -36.48
C VAL A 57 31.63 -8.51 -37.80
N THR A 58 30.94 -7.39 -38.07
CA THR A 58 31.12 -6.61 -39.29
C THR A 58 32.46 -5.87 -39.38
N GLN A 59 33.12 -5.56 -38.25
CA GLN A 59 34.43 -4.91 -38.23
C GLN A 59 35.58 -5.81 -38.72
N SER A 60 35.41 -7.13 -38.66
CA SER A 60 36.45 -8.10 -39.06
C SER A 60 36.65 -8.25 -40.58
N GLY A 61 36.01 -7.38 -41.39
CA GLY A 61 36.28 -7.22 -42.82
C GLY A 61 35.52 -8.17 -43.75
N ASN A 62 34.88 -9.21 -43.22
CA ASN A 62 34.03 -10.12 -43.99
C ASN A 62 32.57 -9.98 -43.53
N VAL A 63 31.82 -9.11 -44.20
CA VAL A 63 30.43 -8.82 -43.84
C VAL A 63 29.53 -9.98 -44.28
N ASN A 64 29.04 -10.74 -43.30
CA ASN A 64 28.02 -11.75 -43.54
C ASN A 64 26.62 -11.10 -43.55
N LEU A 65 26.07 -10.87 -44.75
CA LEU A 65 24.74 -10.27 -44.96
C LEU A 65 23.61 -11.08 -44.31
N ASP A 66 23.72 -12.41 -44.25
CA ASP A 66 22.69 -13.26 -43.63
C ASP A 66 22.65 -13.03 -42.12
N LEU A 67 23.81 -12.87 -41.48
CA LEU A 67 23.91 -12.58 -40.05
C LEU A 67 23.31 -11.20 -39.71
N VAL A 68 23.58 -10.18 -40.53
CA VAL A 68 23.01 -8.84 -40.38
C VAL A 68 21.48 -8.85 -40.55
N THR A 69 20.99 -9.63 -41.52
CA THR A 69 19.56 -9.75 -41.76
C THR A 69 18.85 -10.50 -40.63
N ALA A 70 19.47 -11.57 -40.11
CA ALA A 70 18.95 -12.34 -38.98
C ALA A 70 18.89 -11.49 -37.70
N SER A 71 19.94 -10.72 -37.39
CA SER A 71 19.96 -9.84 -36.22
C SER A 71 18.93 -8.72 -36.31
N GLN A 72 18.73 -8.13 -37.50
CA GLN A 72 17.68 -7.13 -37.71
C GLN A 72 16.27 -7.71 -37.45
N ARG A 73 16.00 -8.93 -37.91
CA ARG A 73 14.72 -9.61 -37.63
C ARG A 73 14.54 -9.85 -36.13
N GLN A 74 15.61 -10.27 -35.44
CA GLN A 74 15.58 -10.47 -33.99
C GLN A 74 15.29 -9.16 -33.25
N VAL A 75 15.96 -8.06 -33.62
CA VAL A 75 15.70 -6.74 -33.03
C VAL A 75 14.26 -6.28 -33.29
N MET A 76 13.71 -6.53 -34.47
CA MET A 76 12.30 -6.21 -34.75
C MET A 76 11.35 -7.01 -33.86
N PHE A 77 11.62 -8.30 -33.64
CA PHE A 77 10.83 -9.13 -32.73
C PHE A 77 10.90 -8.62 -31.29
N LEU A 78 12.10 -8.29 -30.80
CA LEU A 78 12.31 -7.73 -29.45
C LEU A 78 11.60 -6.38 -29.28
N LYS A 79 11.62 -5.51 -30.30
CA LYS A 79 10.88 -4.25 -30.29
C LYS A 79 9.38 -4.46 -30.21
N ALA A 80 8.83 -5.42 -30.95
CA ALA A 80 7.41 -5.75 -30.89
C ALA A 80 7.02 -6.26 -29.49
N ALA A 81 7.83 -7.14 -28.90
CA ALA A 81 7.64 -7.61 -27.52
C ALA A 81 7.72 -6.46 -26.50
N GLY A 82 8.66 -5.52 -26.68
CA GLY A 82 8.77 -4.33 -25.83
C GLY A 82 7.55 -3.42 -25.91
N GLN A 83 7.00 -3.23 -27.11
CA GLN A 83 5.76 -2.47 -27.34
C GLN A 83 4.54 -3.12 -26.69
N GLU A 84 4.42 -4.45 -26.77
CA GLU A 84 3.36 -5.20 -26.10
C GLU A 84 3.42 -4.99 -24.57
N LYS A 85 4.61 -5.14 -23.96
CA LYS A 85 4.79 -4.87 -22.53
C LYS A 85 4.46 -3.43 -22.14
N GLN A 86 4.80 -2.47 -23.01
CA GLN A 86 4.44 -1.06 -22.79
C GLN A 86 2.92 -0.85 -22.83
N MET A 87 2.21 -1.54 -23.71
CA MET A 87 0.75 -1.51 -23.78
C MET A 87 0.12 -2.11 -22.52
N LEU A 88 0.65 -3.25 -22.05
CA LEU A 88 0.21 -3.87 -20.79
C LEU A 88 0.42 -2.93 -19.59
N MET A 89 1.57 -2.24 -19.50
CA MET A 89 1.79 -1.23 -18.45
C MET A 89 0.77 -0.09 -18.50
N LYS A 90 0.44 0.41 -19.70
CA LYS A 90 -0.58 1.46 -19.86
C LYS A 90 -1.97 0.99 -19.41
N GLN A 91 -2.30 -0.28 -19.66
CA GLN A 91 -3.54 -0.89 -19.18
C GLN A 91 -3.52 -1.14 -17.67
N LEU A 92 -2.36 -1.41 -17.07
CA LEU A 92 -2.22 -1.64 -15.63
C LEU A 92 -2.31 -0.35 -14.80
N MET A 93 -1.85 0.78 -15.34
CA MET A 93 -1.88 2.09 -14.65
C MET A 93 -3.24 2.48 -14.04
N PRO A 94 -4.38 2.43 -14.75
CA PRO A 94 -5.67 2.77 -14.15
C PRO A 94 -6.04 1.83 -13.00
N HIS A 95 -5.68 0.55 -13.09
CA HIS A 95 -5.92 -0.43 -12.03
C HIS A 95 -5.09 -0.16 -10.76
N ILE A 96 -3.86 0.33 -10.93
CA ILE A 96 -3.02 0.80 -9.81
C ILE A 96 -3.64 2.03 -9.16
N GLN A 97 -4.05 3.02 -9.96
CA GLN A 97 -4.65 4.24 -9.45
C GLN A 97 -5.95 3.96 -8.69
N GLN A 98 -6.81 3.09 -9.22
CA GLN A 98 -8.05 2.68 -8.55
C GLN A 98 -7.78 2.03 -7.19
N ARG A 99 -6.80 1.12 -7.10
CA ARG A 99 -6.43 0.46 -5.83
C ARG A 99 -5.79 1.42 -4.83
N ARG A 100 -4.98 2.37 -5.31
CA ARG A 100 -4.44 3.45 -4.46
C ARG A 100 -5.56 4.29 -3.87
N GLN A 101 -6.56 4.66 -4.66
CA GLN A 101 -7.70 5.41 -4.16
C GLN A 101 -8.50 4.61 -3.13
N ALA A 102 -8.78 3.33 -3.41
CA ALA A 102 -9.47 2.45 -2.47
C ALA A 102 -8.72 2.32 -1.13
N LEU A 103 -7.39 2.25 -1.16
CA LEU A 103 -6.57 2.21 0.05
C LEU A 103 -6.67 3.53 0.84
N ILE A 104 -6.62 4.67 0.16
CA ILE A 104 -6.77 5.99 0.78
C ILE A 104 -8.13 6.10 1.49
N ASP A 105 -9.21 5.69 0.81
CA ASP A 105 -10.56 5.73 1.36
C ASP A 105 -10.68 4.81 2.59
N ALA A 106 -10.14 3.59 2.52
CA ALA A 106 -10.09 2.66 3.64
C ALA A 106 -9.26 3.21 4.82
N ASP A 107 -8.13 3.86 4.56
CA ASP A 107 -7.32 4.51 5.59
C ASP A 107 -8.08 5.66 6.27
N HIS A 108 -8.84 6.46 5.52
CA HIS A 108 -9.68 7.52 6.07
C HIS A 108 -10.79 6.97 6.98
N GLU A 109 -11.46 5.88 6.58
CA GLU A 109 -12.46 5.21 7.40
C GLU A 109 -11.89 4.65 8.71
N VAL A 110 -10.71 4.02 8.67
CA VAL A 110 -10.05 3.52 9.88
C VAL A 110 -9.68 4.67 10.80
N ARG A 111 -9.06 5.74 10.27
CA ARG A 111 -8.65 6.91 11.07
C ARG A 111 -9.82 7.62 11.73
N THR A 112 -10.97 7.73 11.06
CA THR A 112 -12.16 8.35 11.64
C THR A 112 -12.72 7.52 12.81
N LEU A 113 -12.75 6.20 12.67
CA LEU A 113 -13.17 5.29 13.75
C LEU A 113 -12.20 5.27 14.94
N GLU A 114 -10.90 5.33 14.68
CA GLU A 114 -9.87 5.43 15.73
C GLU A 114 -10.02 6.73 16.52
N LYS A 115 -10.20 7.87 15.84
CA LYS A 115 -10.46 9.16 16.50
C LYS A 115 -11.73 9.12 17.34
N LEU A 116 -12.81 8.52 16.82
CA LEU A 116 -14.05 8.36 17.57
C LEU A 116 -13.85 7.49 18.82
N LYS A 117 -13.08 6.41 18.71
CA LYS A 117 -12.73 5.55 19.85
C LYS A 117 -11.97 6.33 20.92
N GLU A 118 -10.99 7.14 20.54
CA GLU A 118 -10.20 7.92 21.48
C GLU A 118 -11.05 8.98 22.18
N GLN A 119 -11.87 9.73 21.45
CA GLN A 119 -12.82 10.69 22.04
C GLN A 119 -13.77 10.03 23.05
N LYS A 120 -14.29 8.83 22.74
CA LYS A 120 -15.16 8.09 23.66
C LYS A 120 -14.42 7.59 24.90
N ARG A 121 -13.14 7.26 24.76
CA ARG A 121 -12.28 6.86 25.86
C ARG A 121 -12.01 8.03 26.80
N GLU A 122 -11.64 9.19 26.26
CA GLU A 122 -11.45 10.42 27.04
C GLU A 122 -12.72 10.81 27.82
N GLN A 123 -13.89 10.76 27.16
CA GLN A 123 -15.18 11.01 27.80
C GLN A 123 -15.47 10.03 28.94
N HIS A 124 -15.07 8.76 28.80
CA HIS A 124 -15.25 7.76 29.86
C HIS A 124 -14.34 8.07 31.06
N ILE A 125 -13.07 8.36 30.80
CA ILE A 125 -12.08 8.70 31.86
C ILE A 125 -12.54 9.93 32.63
N GLN A 126 -12.99 10.99 31.94
CA GLN A 126 -13.50 12.20 32.59
C GLN A 126 -14.72 11.92 33.47
N LYS A 127 -15.64 11.06 33.01
CA LYS A 127 -16.82 10.67 33.79
C LYS A 127 -16.45 9.84 35.02
N GLU A 128 -15.53 8.89 34.88
CA GLU A 128 -15.05 8.10 36.03
C GLU A 128 -14.35 9.00 37.06
N ALA A 129 -13.47 9.90 36.62
CA ALA A 129 -12.81 10.86 37.50
C ALA A 129 -13.80 11.77 38.25
N ALA A 130 -14.85 12.24 37.57
CA ALA A 130 -15.90 13.05 38.20
C ALA A 130 -16.73 12.25 39.24
N LEU A 131 -17.02 10.98 38.97
CA LEU A 131 -17.72 10.10 39.92
C LEU A 131 -16.84 9.79 41.14
N GLU A 132 -15.55 9.51 40.93
CA GLU A 132 -14.59 9.25 42.00
C GLU A 132 -14.41 10.49 42.90
N ALA A 133 -14.26 11.69 42.30
CA ALA A 133 -14.19 12.93 43.05
C ALA A 133 -15.44 13.15 43.92
N LYS A 134 -16.63 12.94 43.35
CA LYS A 134 -17.89 13.07 44.10
C LYS A 134 -17.98 12.06 45.26
N GLN A 135 -17.54 10.83 45.06
CA GLN A 135 -17.51 9.81 46.12
C GLN A 135 -16.53 10.21 47.24
N MET A 136 -15.37 10.76 46.90
CA MET A 136 -14.40 11.24 47.88
C MET A 136 -14.93 12.42 48.70
N ASP A 137 -15.64 13.35 48.07
CA ASP A 137 -16.30 14.47 48.77
C ASP A 137 -17.39 13.98 49.74
N GLU A 138 -18.21 13.00 49.33
CA GLU A 138 -19.23 12.38 50.18
C GLU A 138 -18.62 11.65 51.39
N ILE A 139 -17.50 10.92 51.19
CA ILE A 139 -16.75 10.27 52.27
C ILE A 139 -16.13 11.31 53.22
N ALA A 140 -15.57 12.39 52.69
CA ALA A 140 -15.01 13.47 53.50
C ALA A 140 -16.07 14.15 54.38
N LEU A 141 -17.25 14.45 53.81
CA LEU A 141 -18.38 15.07 54.53
C LEU A 141 -18.94 14.17 55.63
N THR A 142 -19.11 12.87 55.35
CA THR A 142 -19.58 11.90 56.34
C THR A 142 -18.54 11.61 57.43
N GLY A 143 -17.26 11.58 57.07
CA GLY A 143 -16.14 11.46 58.00
C GLY A 143 -16.01 12.66 58.94
N PHE A 144 -16.22 13.89 58.45
CA PHE A 144 -16.25 15.10 59.27
C PHE A 144 -17.41 15.08 60.27
N ARG A 145 -18.62 14.68 59.85
CA ARG A 145 -19.78 14.59 60.76
C ARG A 145 -19.58 13.58 61.89
N ARG A 146 -18.84 12.50 61.67
CA ARG A 146 -18.55 11.49 62.72
C ARG A 146 -17.47 11.92 63.71
N ARG A 147 -16.65 12.91 63.38
CA ARG A 147 -15.53 13.38 64.23
C ARG A 147 -15.86 14.65 65.03
N GLY A 148 -17.01 15.27 64.77
CA GLY A 148 -17.50 16.49 65.44
C GLY A 148 -18.53 16.25 66.56
N VAL A 149 -18.64 15.02 67.06
CA VAL A 149 -19.34 14.64 68.31
C VAL A 149 -18.28 14.07 69.25
#